data_AF-A0A924M4E1-F1
#
_entry.id   AF-A0A924M4E1-F1
#
_cell.length_a   1.000
_cell.length_b   1.000
_cell.length_c   1.000
_cell.angle_alpha   90.00
_cell.angle_beta   90.00
_cell.angle_gamma   90.00
#
_symmetry.space_group_name_H-M   'P 1'
#
loop_
_entity.id
_entity.type
_entity.pdbx_description
1 polymer ?
#
loop_
_entity_poly.entity_id
_entity_poly.type
_entity_poly.pdbx_seq_one_letter_code
_entity_poly.pdbx_strand_id
1 'polypeptide(L)'
;SSKRPPTPIVGITPFEVVKNQLALCWGVIPMLAPEIDSTERMAEIADGEIRQLAFVGEGDRYVIIAGLPFGQSGSTNMVRVERVKAL
;
A
#
# COMPACT_ATOMS: atom_id res chain seq x y z
N SER A 1 3.32 -10.59 -6.97
CA SER A 1 2.79 -10.06 -8.23
C SER A 1 3.21 -10.93 -9.41
N SER A 2 2.30 -11.25 -10.34
CA SER A 2 2.60 -12.03 -11.56
C SER A 2 3.62 -11.35 -12.47
N LYS A 3 3.71 -10.02 -12.41
CA LYS A 3 4.68 -9.21 -13.17
C LYS A 3 6.08 -9.18 -12.55
N ARG A 4 6.20 -9.58 -11.27
CA ARG A 4 7.47 -9.69 -10.51
C ARG A 4 8.43 -8.50 -10.76
N PRO A 5 7.97 -7.25 -10.61
CA PRO A 5 8.88 -6.10 -10.80
C PRO A 5 9.99 -6.12 -9.75
N PRO A 6 11.16 -5.53 -10.04
CA PRO A 6 12.22 -5.35 -9.04
C PRO A 6 11.84 -4.34 -7.95
N THR A 7 10.84 -3.49 -8.21
CA THR A 7 10.29 -2.53 -7.24
C THR A 7 9.53 -3.27 -6.13
N PRO A 8 9.79 -2.96 -4.84
CA PRO A 8 9.02 -3.50 -3.73
C PRO A 8 7.52 -3.18 -3.87
N ILE A 9 6.66 -4.15 -3.56
CA ILE A 9 5.20 -3.98 -3.55
C ILE A 9 4.73 -4.13 -2.11
N VAL A 10 4.02 -3.13 -1.59
CA VAL A 10 3.42 -3.18 -0.25
C VAL A 10 1.92 -3.45 -0.41
N GLY A 11 1.43 -4.51 0.23
CA GLY A 11 0.02 -4.88 0.23
C GLY A 11 -0.61 -4.52 1.57
N ILE A 12 -1.41 -3.47 1.61
CA ILE A 12 -2.07 -2.97 2.83
C ILE A 12 -3.51 -3.47 2.87
N THR A 13 -3.94 -4.02 4.01
CA THR A 13 -5.29 -4.56 4.17
C THR A 13 -5.75 -4.45 5.63
N PRO A 14 -7.06 -4.28 5.90
CA PRO A 14 -7.61 -4.37 7.25
C PRO A 14 -7.89 -5.81 7.71
N PHE A 15 -7.76 -6.79 6.82
CA PHE A 15 -8.11 -8.17 7.12
C PHE A 15 -6.86 -9.03 7.32
N GLU A 16 -6.70 -9.59 8.52
CA GLU A 16 -5.56 -10.44 8.86
C GLU A 16 -5.44 -11.67 7.94
N VAL A 17 -6.57 -12.26 7.56
CA VAL A 17 -6.61 -13.37 6.59
C VAL A 17 -5.99 -12.97 5.26
N VAL A 18 -6.29 -11.77 4.76
CA VAL A 18 -5.76 -11.26 3.49
C VAL A 18 -4.26 -10.96 3.62
N LYS A 19 -3.81 -10.38 4.75
CA LYS A 19 -2.39 -10.18 5.03
C LYS A 19 -1.62 -11.50 4.94
N ASN A 20 -2.13 -12.56 5.57
CA ASN A 20 -1.50 -13.88 5.57
C ASN A 20 -1.45 -14.49 4.15
N GLN A 21 -2.51 -14.31 3.36
CA GLN A 21 -2.53 -14.73 1.95
C GLN A 21 -1.52 -13.95 1.10
N LEU A 22 -1.41 -12.63 1.30
CA LEU A 22 -0.45 -11.78 0.60
C LEU A 22 1.01 -12.15 0.92
N ALA A 23 1.29 -12.70 2.10
CA ALA A 23 2.63 -13.20 2.45
C ALA A 23 3.12 -14.33 1.51
N LEU A 24 2.20 -15.04 0.87
CA LEU A 24 2.51 -16.07 -0.13
C LEU A 24 2.71 -15.49 -1.53
N CYS A 25 2.38 -14.20 -1.73
CA CYS A 25 2.50 -13.53 -3.02
C CYS A 25 3.94 -13.04 -3.25
N TRP A 26 4.57 -13.56 -4.30
CA TRP A 26 5.95 -13.19 -4.66
C TRP A 26 6.19 -11.68 -4.70
N GLY A 27 7.16 -11.20 -3.91
CA GLY A 27 7.60 -9.81 -3.90
C GLY A 27 6.60 -8.82 -3.27
N VAL A 28 5.59 -9.31 -2.56
CA VAL A 28 4.63 -8.48 -1.80
C VAL A 28 5.01 -8.49 -0.32
N ILE A 29 5.09 -7.30 0.27
CA ILE A 29 5.29 -7.07 1.70
C ILE A 29 3.91 -6.75 2.30
N PRO A 30 3.30 -7.67 3.08
CA PRO A 30 1.94 -7.47 3.56
C PRO A 30 1.91 -6.70 4.88
N MET A 31 1.07 -5.67 4.96
CA MET A 31 0.89 -4.81 6.14
C MET A 31 -0.57 -4.83 6.58
N LEU A 32 -0.80 -4.85 7.91
CA LEU A 32 -2.12 -4.72 8.50
C LEU A 32 -2.33 -3.25 8.87
N ALA A 33 -3.40 -2.63 8.38
CA ALA A 33 -3.75 -1.26 8.75
C ALA A 33 -5.27 -1.13 8.94
N PRO A 34 -5.76 -0.09 9.65
CA PRO A 34 -7.19 0.15 9.76
C PRO A 34 -7.88 0.32 8.40
N GLU A 35 -9.20 0.12 8.39
CA GLU A 35 -10.00 0.38 7.20
C GLU A 35 -9.91 1.85 6.77
N ILE A 36 -9.99 2.08 5.47
CA ILE A 36 -9.79 3.38 4.84
C ILE A 36 -11.14 3.88 4.31
N ASP A 37 -11.46 5.13 4.61
CA ASP A 37 -12.72 5.79 4.22
C ASP A 37 -12.52 6.98 3.28
N SER A 38 -11.29 7.46 3.11
CA SER A 38 -10.94 8.65 2.32
C SER A 38 -9.58 8.53 1.65
N THR A 39 -9.38 9.29 0.57
CA THR A 39 -8.12 9.33 -0.17
C THR A 39 -6.98 9.93 0.65
N GLU A 40 -7.30 10.85 1.55
CA GLU A 40 -6.36 11.50 2.46
C GLU A 40 -5.91 10.49 3.52
N ARG A 41 -6.85 9.78 4.14
CA ARG A 41 -6.53 8.74 5.12
C ARG A 41 -5.72 7.59 4.52
N MET A 42 -6.01 7.22 3.27
CA MET A 42 -5.21 6.26 2.51
C MET A 42 -3.75 6.72 2.37
N ALA A 43 -3.53 7.99 2.01
CA ALA A 43 -2.19 8.53 1.82
C ALA A 43 -1.42 8.62 3.14
N GLU A 44 -2.08 8.99 4.24
CA GLU A 44 -1.51 8.99 5.59
C GLU A 44 -1.08 7.60 6.04
N ILE A 45 -1.96 6.61 5.89
CA ILE A 45 -1.64 5.22 6.23
C ILE A 45 -0.49 4.73 5.36
N ALA A 46 -0.53 4.95 4.04
CA ALA A 46 0.54 4.53 3.15
C ALA A 46 1.91 5.16 3.51
N ASP A 47 1.95 6.45 3.85
CA ASP A 47 3.18 7.11 4.32
C ASP A 47 3.67 6.50 5.65
N GLY A 48 2.78 6.26 6.60
CA GLY A 48 3.12 5.64 7.88
C GLY A 48 3.66 4.21 7.74
N GLU A 49 3.05 3.39 6.89
CA GLU A 49 3.46 2.01 6.64
C GLU A 49 4.77 1.94 5.86
N ILE A 50 4.94 2.77 4.81
CA ILE A 50 6.15 2.73 3.98
C ILE A 50 7.39 3.19 4.77
N ARG A 51 7.23 4.15 5.68
CA ARG A 51 8.32 4.66 6.54
C ARG A 51 8.83 3.65 7.56
N GLN A 52 8.06 2.61 7.88
CA GLN A 52 8.53 1.51 8.72
C GLN A 52 9.49 0.58 7.97
N LEU A 53 9.56 0.69 6.64
CA LEU A 53 10.40 -0.15 5.80
C LEU A 53 11.79 0.48 5.64
N ALA A 54 12.83 -0.32 5.87
CA ALA A 54 14.23 0.15 5.88
C ALA A 54 14.83 0.49 4.49
N PHE A 55 14.00 0.61 3.45
CA PHE A 55 14.45 0.80 2.07
C PHE A 55 13.87 2.04 1.38
N VAL A 56 13.19 2.92 2.12
CA VAL A 56 12.74 4.23 1.63
C VAL A 56 13.31 5.36 2.48
N GLY A 57 13.71 6.45 1.84
CA GLY A 57 14.19 7.67 2.47
C GLY A 57 13.28 8.87 2.21
N GLU A 58 13.56 9.98 2.89
CA GLU A 58 12.88 11.25 2.64
C GLU A 58 12.99 11.68 1.17
N GLY A 59 11.88 12.12 0.59
CA GLY A 59 11.84 12.62 -0.79
C GLY A 59 11.73 11.53 -1.88
N ASP A 60 11.88 10.25 -1.51
CA ASP A 60 11.59 9.11 -2.39
C ASP A 60 10.14 9.12 -2.83
N ARG A 61 9.89 8.54 -4.01
CA ARG A 61 8.54 8.47 -4.61
C ARG A 61 7.94 7.09 -4.42
N TYR A 62 6.65 7.06 -4.15
CA TYR A 62 5.86 5.84 -4.15
C TYR A 62 4.55 6.04 -4.90
N VAL A 63 3.97 4.92 -5.33
CA VAL A 63 2.70 4.91 -6.08
C VAL A 63 1.68 4.13 -5.27
N ILE A 64 0.53 4.75 -5.04
CA ILE A 64 -0.62 4.13 -4.41
C ILE A 64 -1.58 3.70 -5.52
N ILE A 65 -2.03 2.45 -5.46
CA ILE A 65 -3.08 1.91 -6.31
C ILE A 65 -4.22 1.49 -5.39
N ALA A 66 -5.44 1.99 -5.66
CA ALA A 66 -6.61 1.66 -4.87
C ALA A 66 -7.90 1.73 -5.71
N GLY A 67 -9.03 1.41 -5.08
CA GLY A 67 -10.35 1.47 -5.68
C GLY A 67 -11.27 2.42 -4.92
N LEU A 68 -12.00 3.24 -5.67
CA LEU A 68 -13.05 4.13 -5.17
C LEU A 68 -14.42 3.72 -5.75
N PRO A 69 -15.50 3.77 -4.95
CA PRO A 69 -15.51 4.00 -3.50
C PRO A 69 -14.83 2.83 -2.75
N PHE A 70 -14.30 3.11 -1.55
CA PHE A 70 -13.61 2.11 -0.73
C PHE A 70 -14.57 0.98 -0.29
N GLY A 71 -13.99 -0.17 0.08
CA GLY A 71 -14.74 -1.33 0.56
C GLY A 71 -15.43 -2.17 -0.53
N GLN A 72 -15.36 -1.76 -1.80
CA GLN A 72 -15.88 -2.54 -2.92
C GLN A 72 -14.79 -3.43 -3.54
N SER A 73 -15.03 -4.73 -3.61
CA SER A 73 -14.10 -5.67 -4.23
C SER A 73 -14.14 -5.55 -5.77
N GLY A 74 -12.98 -5.67 -6.41
CA GLY A 74 -12.87 -5.66 -7.87
C GLY A 74 -12.87 -4.27 -8.53
N SER A 75 -12.89 -3.18 -7.76
CA SER A 75 -13.02 -1.80 -8.25
C SER A 75 -11.72 -0.98 -8.22
N THR A 76 -10.56 -1.59 -8.44
CA THR A 76 -9.28 -0.84 -8.51
C THR A 76 -9.26 0.12 -9.70
N ASN A 77 -9.40 1.42 -9.45
CA ASN A 77 -9.57 2.46 -10.48
C ASN A 77 -8.80 3.75 -10.21
N MET A 78 -7.93 3.79 -9.20
CA MET A 78 -7.17 4.97 -8.84
C MET A 78 -5.67 4.68 -8.81
N VAL A 79 -4.88 5.62 -9.35
CA VAL A 79 -3.43 5.67 -9.22
C VAL A 79 -3.06 7.05 -8.67
N ARG A 80 -2.27 7.10 -7.61
CA ARG A 80 -1.80 8.33 -6.98
C ARG A 80 -0.29 8.26 -6.76
N VAL A 81 0.43 9.31 -7.13
CA VAL A 81 1.88 9.40 -6.95
C VAL A 81 2.17 10.31 -5.78
N GLU A 82 2.96 9.83 -4.83
CA GLU A 82 3.29 10.52 -3.60
C GLU A 82 4.80 10.56 -3.36
N ARG A 83 5.21 11.40 -2.41
CA ARG A 83 6.57 11.46 -1.90
C ARG A 83 6.59 11.16 -0.41
N VAL A 84 7.59 10.41 0.03
CA VAL A 84 7.83 10.13 1.44
C VAL A 84 8.07 11.47 2.15
N LYS A 85 7.24 11.75 3.15
CA LYS A 85 7.33 13.00 3.92
C LYS A 85 8.59 13.04 4.78
N ALA A 86 9.13 14.24 4.97
CA ALA A 86 10.16 14.52 5.96
C ALA A 86 9.66 14.19 7.38
N LEU A 87 10.60 13.88 8.28
CA LEU A 87 10.32 13.81 9.73
C LEU A 87 9.90 15.17 10.27
#